data_AF-A0A7C7H509-F1
#
_entry.id   AF-A0A7C7H509-F1
#
_cell.length_a   1.000
_cell.length_b   1.000
_cell.length_c   1.000
_cell.angle_alpha   90.00
_cell.angle_beta   90.00
_cell.angle_gamma   90.00
#
_symmetry.space_group_name_H-M   'P 1'
#
loop_
_entity.id
_entity.type
_entity.pdbx_description
1 polymer ?
#
loop_
_entity_poly.entity_id
_entity_poly.type
_entity_poly.pdbx_seq_one_letter_code
_entity_poly.pdbx_strand_id
1 'polypeptide(L)'
;QNVSSDTVCDGQAIANVTGGTSPFAYLWDDNNVQTTQTAVGLCMGTYNVIVTDGNGCTSTSYVFVDSIVMGINKLVLIQPLKIYPNPFTTSTTIAFGNANAEPYLLLVYNMLGNTVRAIPGITESKVVIDRENLPSGVYFVYLQGKAKTFRGRMIVE
;
A
#
# COMPACT_ATOMS: atom_id res chain seq x y z
N GLN A 1 5.90 -23.62 3.35
CA GLN A 1 7.13 -23.77 2.55
C GLN A 1 7.92 -22.47 2.67
N ASN A 2 9.23 -22.61 2.85
CA ASN A 2 10.31 -21.62 2.83
C ASN A 2 9.89 -20.14 2.69
N VAL A 3 9.89 -19.37 3.79
CA VAL A 3 10.00 -17.91 3.69
C VAL A 3 11.46 -17.62 3.40
N SER A 4 11.82 -17.62 2.12
CA SER A 4 13.08 -17.03 1.69
C SER A 4 12.97 -15.54 1.94
N SER A 5 13.74 -15.03 2.89
CA SER A 5 13.97 -13.61 3.07
C SER A 5 14.81 -13.12 1.88
N ASP A 6 14.17 -12.98 0.72
CA ASP A 6 14.80 -12.48 -0.49
C ASP A 6 14.93 -10.96 -0.37
N THR A 7 16.09 -10.50 0.10
CA THR A 7 16.57 -9.15 -0.19
C THR A 7 16.85 -9.08 -1.69
N VAL A 8 15.83 -8.72 -2.48
CA VAL A 8 15.99 -8.53 -3.92
C VAL A 8 16.89 -7.30 -4.15
N CYS A 9 18.00 -7.50 -4.85
CA CYS A 9 18.94 -6.44 -5.23
C CYS A 9 18.88 -6.25 -6.75
N ASP A 10 17.75 -5.74 -7.24
CA ASP A 10 17.48 -5.47 -8.66
C ASP A 10 17.44 -3.97 -8.99
N GLY A 11 17.82 -3.11 -8.04
CA GLY A 11 17.86 -1.68 -8.21
C GLY A 11 18.88 -1.21 -9.25
N GLN A 12 18.60 -0.06 -9.86
CA GLN A 12 19.45 0.60 -10.84
C GLN A 12 19.58 2.10 -10.53
N ALA A 13 20.78 2.64 -10.69
CA ALA A 13 21.07 4.07 -10.61
C ALA A 13 21.85 4.54 -11.85
N ILE A 14 21.55 5.75 -12.36
CA ILE A 14 22.22 6.34 -13.53
C ILE A 14 22.75 7.72 -13.14
N ALA A 15 24.05 7.94 -13.31
CA ALA A 15 24.68 9.25 -13.12
C ALA A 15 24.73 10.01 -14.44
N ASN A 16 23.95 11.10 -14.58
CA ASN A 16 23.99 11.95 -15.76
C ASN A 16 24.84 13.20 -15.50
N VAL A 17 25.76 13.49 -16.41
CA VAL A 17 26.69 14.61 -16.31
C VAL A 17 26.25 15.74 -17.25
N THR A 18 26.15 16.97 -16.76
CA THR A 18 25.70 18.14 -17.54
C THR A 18 26.82 19.15 -17.88
N GLY A 19 28.09 18.82 -17.60
CA GLY A 19 29.27 19.65 -17.89
C GLY A 19 30.60 18.89 -17.72
N GLY A 20 31.75 19.57 -17.86
CA GLY A 20 33.08 18.95 -17.74
C GLY A 20 33.65 18.44 -19.07
N THR A 21 34.83 17.83 -19.02
CA THR A 21 35.55 17.35 -20.21
C THR A 21 35.55 15.83 -20.30
N SER A 22 35.13 15.26 -21.42
CA SER A 22 35.21 13.82 -21.68
C SER A 22 36.69 13.37 -21.83
N PRO A 23 37.07 12.15 -21.41
CA PRO A 23 36.24 11.07 -20.88
C PRO A 23 35.87 11.25 -19.40
N PHE A 24 34.74 10.64 -19.00
CA PHE A 24 34.31 10.59 -17.59
C PHE A 24 34.58 9.23 -16.98
N ALA A 25 35.18 9.21 -15.79
CA ALA A 25 35.32 8.03 -14.94
C ALA A 25 34.31 8.08 -13.79
N TYR A 26 33.66 6.94 -13.51
CA TYR A 26 32.69 6.80 -12.42
C TYR A 26 33.27 5.87 -11.35
N LEU A 27 32.91 6.12 -10.09
CA LEU A 27 33.19 5.23 -8.97
C LEU A 27 31.99 5.21 -8.04
N TRP A 28 31.29 4.08 -8.02
CA TRP A 28 30.19 3.83 -7.08
C TRP A 28 30.73 3.18 -5.81
N ASP A 29 30.18 3.54 -4.66
CA ASP A 29 30.50 2.92 -3.36
C ASP A 29 29.62 1.68 -3.06
N ASP A 30 29.16 1.00 -4.11
CA ASP A 30 28.43 -0.25 -4.00
C ASP A 30 29.38 -1.44 -3.77
N ASN A 31 28.82 -2.61 -3.42
CA ASN A 31 29.62 -3.80 -3.12
C ASN A 31 30.51 -4.27 -4.29
N ASN A 32 30.12 -3.95 -5.53
CA ASN A 32 30.86 -4.33 -6.73
C ASN A 32 31.83 -3.25 -7.22
N VAL A 33 31.85 -2.07 -6.56
CA VAL A 33 32.70 -0.93 -6.92
C VAL A 33 32.59 -0.60 -8.41
N GLN A 34 31.36 -0.41 -8.88
CA GLN A 34 31.07 -0.24 -10.30
C GLN A 34 31.73 1.05 -10.85
N THR A 35 32.20 1.01 -12.09
CA THR A 35 32.89 2.15 -12.74
C THR A 35 32.20 2.65 -14.02
N THR A 36 30.95 2.24 -14.22
CA THR A 36 30.10 2.64 -15.35
C THR A 36 29.16 3.77 -14.97
N GLN A 37 28.62 4.46 -15.97
CA GLN A 37 27.61 5.51 -15.78
C GLN A 37 26.37 4.99 -15.05
N THR A 38 25.97 3.76 -15.34
CA THR A 38 24.84 3.07 -14.73
C THR A 38 25.38 2.02 -13.76
N ALA A 39 24.92 2.05 -12.51
CA ALA A 39 25.10 0.97 -11.54
C ALA A 39 23.83 0.12 -11.48
N VAL A 40 23.99 -1.21 -11.50
CA VAL A 40 22.88 -2.19 -11.47
C VAL A 40 23.06 -3.19 -10.35
N GLY A 41 21.99 -3.93 -10.03
CA GLY A 41 22.04 -4.96 -8.98
C GLY A 41 22.14 -4.37 -7.58
N LEU A 42 21.68 -3.13 -7.39
CA LEU A 42 21.77 -2.42 -6.13
C LEU A 42 20.66 -2.91 -5.18
N CYS A 43 21.03 -3.18 -3.93
CA CYS A 43 20.07 -3.46 -2.86
C CYS A 43 19.49 -2.13 -2.34
N MET A 44 18.53 -2.21 -1.42
CA MET A 44 18.10 -1.01 -0.68
C MET A 44 19.30 -0.39 0.06
N GLY A 45 19.52 0.89 -0.16
CA GLY A 45 20.63 1.61 0.45
C GLY A 45 20.88 2.96 -0.20
N THR A 46 21.68 3.78 0.48
CA THR A 46 22.25 4.99 -0.12
C THR A 46 23.57 4.64 -0.78
N TYR A 47 23.75 5.05 -2.03
CA TYR A 47 24.98 4.90 -2.78
C TYR A 47 25.50 6.28 -3.20
N ASN A 48 26.79 6.50 -3.00
CA ASN A 48 27.53 7.65 -3.50
C ASN A 48 28.20 7.29 -4.83
N VAL A 49 28.23 8.26 -5.74
CA VAL A 49 28.99 8.20 -6.98
C VAL A 49 29.95 9.37 -7.04
N ILE A 50 31.21 9.06 -7.33
CA ILE A 50 32.24 10.06 -7.65
C ILE A 50 32.44 10.00 -9.16
N VAL A 51 32.30 11.16 -9.82
CA VAL A 51 32.56 11.33 -11.25
C VAL A 51 33.79 12.19 -11.43
N THR A 52 34.78 11.71 -12.18
CA THR A 52 36.00 12.43 -12.53
C THR A 52 36.00 12.74 -14.01
N ASP A 53 36.24 13.99 -14.40
CA ASP A 53 36.37 14.38 -15.80
C ASP A 53 37.80 14.20 -16.34
N GLY A 54 37.99 14.36 -17.64
CA GLY A 54 39.27 14.18 -18.33
C GLY A 54 40.36 15.19 -17.93
N ASN A 55 39.99 16.27 -17.23
CA ASN A 55 40.94 17.24 -16.67
C ASN A 55 41.26 16.93 -15.19
N GLY A 56 40.67 15.88 -14.62
CA GLY A 56 40.86 15.48 -13.23
C GLY A 56 39.94 16.17 -12.22
N CYS A 57 38.94 16.92 -12.67
CA CYS A 57 37.94 17.52 -11.78
C CYS A 57 36.98 16.45 -11.28
N THR A 58 36.73 16.41 -9.96
CA THR A 58 35.81 15.44 -9.34
C THR A 58 34.52 16.10 -8.86
N SER A 59 33.39 15.42 -9.05
CA SER A 59 32.12 15.76 -8.43
C SER A 59 31.52 14.53 -7.76
N THR A 60 30.89 14.72 -6.59
CA THR A 60 30.24 13.63 -5.85
C THR A 60 28.75 13.89 -5.78
N SER A 61 27.96 12.84 -5.98
CA SER A 61 26.52 12.85 -5.76
C SER A 61 26.11 11.57 -5.04
N TYR A 62 24.90 11.54 -4.50
CA TYR A 62 24.35 10.34 -3.87
C TYR A 62 22.93 10.07 -4.36
N VAL A 63 22.53 8.81 -4.27
CA VAL A 63 21.18 8.35 -4.58
C VAL A 63 20.75 7.36 -3.51
N PHE A 64 19.51 7.51 -3.06
CA PHE A 64 18.88 6.48 -2.25
C PHE A 64 18.17 5.50 -3.20
N VAL A 65 18.71 4.29 -3.29
CA VAL A 65 18.03 3.16 -3.93
C VAL A 65 17.13 2.59 -2.86
N ASP A 66 15.84 2.89 -2.96
CA ASP A 66 14.87 2.26 -2.09
C ASP A 66 14.68 0.80 -2.52
N SER A 67 14.33 -0.07 -1.58
CA SER A 67 13.71 -1.34 -1.95
C SER A 67 12.42 -0.97 -2.68
N ILE A 68 12.41 -1.15 -3.99
CA ILE A 68 11.15 -1.35 -4.67
C ILE A 68 10.69 -2.75 -4.21
N VAL A 69 10.03 -2.83 -3.05
CA VAL A 69 8.86 -3.71 -3.00
C VAL A 69 8.10 -3.35 -4.27
N MET A 70 7.67 -4.30 -5.09
CA MET A 70 6.72 -3.99 -6.16
C MET A 70 5.55 -3.18 -5.56
N GLY A 71 5.66 -1.84 -5.59
CA GLY A 71 4.84 -0.86 -4.90
C GLY A 71 5.23 -0.47 -3.46
N ILE A 72 5.34 0.85 -3.21
CA ILE A 72 4.41 1.45 -2.23
C ILE A 72 3.06 1.59 -2.94
N ASN A 73 2.29 0.51 -3.06
CA ASN A 73 1.00 0.59 -3.76
C ASN A 73 -0.09 1.07 -2.79
N LYS A 74 -0.18 2.39 -2.60
CA LYS A 74 -1.22 3.12 -1.83
C LYS A 74 -0.71 3.53 -0.45
N LEU A 75 -0.73 4.84 -0.19
CA LEU A 75 -1.04 5.34 1.14
C LEU A 75 -2.37 4.68 1.51
N VAL A 76 -2.33 3.55 2.23
CA VAL A 76 -3.56 2.95 2.73
C VAL A 76 -4.00 3.87 3.86
N LEU A 77 -4.62 4.98 3.48
CA LEU A 77 -5.64 5.62 4.27
C LEU A 77 -6.62 4.49 4.54
N ILE A 78 -6.47 3.89 5.72
CA ILE A 78 -7.41 2.93 6.26
C ILE A 78 -8.67 3.76 6.46
N GLN A 79 -9.47 3.91 5.40
CA GLN A 79 -10.70 4.65 5.51
C GLN A 79 -11.55 3.81 6.45
N PRO A 80 -11.93 4.36 7.62
CA PRO A 80 -12.77 3.62 8.54
C PRO A 80 -14.07 3.25 7.84
N LEU A 81 -14.74 2.22 8.35
CA LEU A 81 -16.08 1.88 7.88
C LEU A 81 -16.98 3.12 8.01
N LYS A 82 -17.57 3.57 6.90
CA LYS A 82 -18.56 4.64 6.91
C LYS A 82 -19.93 4.05 6.64
N ILE A 83 -20.91 4.42 7.47
CA ILE A 83 -22.27 3.90 7.40
C ILE A 83 -23.20 5.09 7.15
N TYR A 84 -23.99 5.01 6.09
CA TYR A 84 -24.87 6.05 5.60
C TYR A 84 -26.30 5.51 5.49
N PRO A 85 -27.12 5.65 6.55
CA PRO A 85 -28.54 5.36 6.48
C PRO A 85 -29.23 6.30 5.47
N ASN A 86 -30.12 5.76 4.64
CA ASN A 86 -30.98 6.57 3.80
C ASN A 86 -32.13 7.13 4.66
N PRO A 87 -32.38 8.45 4.66
CA PRO A 87 -33.48 9.03 5.44
C PRO A 87 -34.88 8.75 4.86
N PHE A 88 -34.98 8.41 3.57
CA PHE A 88 -36.26 8.18 2.88
C PHE A 88 -36.61 6.71 2.71
N THR A 89 -35.64 5.82 2.86
CA THR A 89 -35.84 4.37 2.69
C THR A 89 -35.23 3.60 3.85
N THR A 90 -35.51 2.31 3.90
CA THR A 90 -34.89 1.38 4.86
C THR A 90 -33.47 0.97 4.45
N SER A 91 -32.95 1.48 3.33
CA SER A 91 -31.61 1.10 2.89
C SER A 91 -30.51 1.83 3.66
N THR A 92 -29.39 1.15 3.89
CA THR A 92 -28.18 1.72 4.48
C THR A 92 -26.99 1.33 3.63
N THR A 93 -26.20 2.34 3.22
CA THR A 93 -24.95 2.11 2.47
C THR A 93 -23.78 2.02 3.44
N ILE A 94 -23.01 0.94 3.34
CA ILE A 94 -21.81 0.70 4.11
C ILE A 94 -20.63 0.80 3.14
N ALA A 95 -19.81 1.82 3.29
CA ALA A 95 -18.66 2.11 2.43
C ALA A 95 -17.35 1.89 3.20
N PHE A 96 -16.32 1.38 2.53
CA PHE A 96 -15.03 1.10 3.13
C PHE A 96 -13.85 1.37 2.19
N GLY A 97 -12.70 1.70 2.79
CA GLY A 97 -11.48 1.94 2.04
C GLY A 97 -10.84 0.64 1.57
N ASN A 98 -10.64 0.52 0.26
CA ASN A 98 -9.86 -0.53 -0.40
C ASN A 98 -10.50 -1.93 -0.36
N ALA A 99 -11.42 -2.17 -1.31
CA ALA A 99 -11.65 -3.52 -1.78
C ALA A 99 -10.40 -3.97 -2.56
N ASN A 100 -9.46 -4.61 -1.87
CA ASN A 100 -8.54 -5.52 -2.55
C ASN A 100 -9.41 -6.59 -3.26
N ALA A 101 -8.92 -7.25 -4.32
CA ALA A 101 -9.65 -8.30 -5.05
C ALA A 101 -10.08 -9.53 -4.20
N GLU A 102 -9.80 -9.52 -2.90
CA GLU A 102 -10.19 -10.57 -1.95
C GLU A 102 -11.57 -10.28 -1.37
N PRO A 103 -12.48 -11.28 -1.32
CA PRO A 103 -13.83 -11.10 -0.82
C PRO A 103 -13.85 -10.85 0.69
N TYR A 104 -14.70 -9.91 1.10
CA TYR A 104 -15.03 -9.64 2.50
C TYR A 104 -16.32 -10.35 2.92
N LEU A 105 -16.42 -10.66 4.21
CA LEU A 105 -17.63 -11.10 4.90
C LEU A 105 -18.18 -9.94 5.74
N LEU A 106 -19.39 -9.47 5.41
CA LEU A 106 -20.15 -8.54 6.24
C LEU A 106 -20.87 -9.31 7.34
N LEU A 107 -20.75 -8.88 8.58
CA LEU A 107 -21.48 -9.39 9.74
C LEU A 107 -22.12 -8.23 10.48
N VAL A 108 -23.40 -8.38 10.81
CA VAL A 108 -24.14 -7.43 11.64
C VAL A 108 -24.57 -8.15 12.90
N TYR A 109 -24.22 -7.59 14.06
CA TYR A 109 -24.55 -8.12 15.37
C TYR A 109 -25.49 -7.19 16.11
N ASN A 110 -26.42 -7.76 16.87
CA ASN A 110 -27.19 -7.02 17.88
C ASN A 110 -26.34 -6.72 19.13
N MET A 111 -26.91 -6.01 20.11
CA MET A 111 -26.25 -5.69 21.38
C MET A 111 -25.91 -6.91 22.25
N LEU A 112 -26.53 -8.07 21.99
CA LEU A 112 -26.25 -9.33 22.68
C LEU A 112 -25.16 -10.16 22.00
N GLY A 113 -24.60 -9.67 20.89
CA GLY A 113 -23.56 -10.36 20.11
C GLY A 113 -24.08 -11.46 19.18
N ASN A 114 -25.41 -11.57 18.97
CA ASN A 114 -25.94 -12.50 17.98
C ASN A 114 -25.87 -11.90 16.58
N THR A 115 -25.46 -12.72 15.61
CA THR A 115 -25.44 -12.33 14.19
C THR A 115 -26.88 -12.23 13.67
N VAL A 116 -27.29 -11.03 13.27
CA VAL A 116 -28.60 -10.78 12.65
C VAL A 116 -28.54 -10.75 11.12
N ARG A 117 -27.35 -10.54 10.55
CA ARG A 117 -27.12 -10.59 9.10
C ARG A 117 -25.67 -10.98 8.80
N ALA A 118 -25.51 -11.83 7.79
CA ALA A 118 -24.21 -12.20 7.24
C ALA A 118 -24.27 -12.13 5.70
N ILE A 119 -23.32 -11.44 5.08
CA ILE A 119 -23.21 -11.35 3.61
C ILE A 119 -21.77 -11.67 3.20
N PRO A 120 -21.49 -12.87 2.67
CA PRO A 120 -20.17 -13.23 2.18
C PRO A 120 -19.92 -12.64 0.79
N GLY A 121 -18.65 -12.62 0.36
CA GLY A 121 -18.31 -12.38 -1.04
C GLY A 121 -18.32 -10.91 -1.48
N ILE A 122 -18.25 -9.96 -0.55
CA ILE A 122 -18.23 -8.53 -0.89
C ILE A 122 -16.88 -8.18 -1.52
N THR A 123 -16.89 -7.88 -2.82
CA THR A 123 -15.71 -7.48 -3.60
C THR A 123 -15.75 -6.01 -4.04
N GLU A 124 -16.90 -5.35 -3.92
CA GLU A 124 -17.04 -3.91 -4.18
C GLU A 124 -16.64 -3.08 -2.96
N SER A 125 -16.29 -1.80 -3.15
CA SER A 125 -15.94 -0.86 -2.07
C SER A 125 -17.14 -0.37 -1.24
N LYS A 126 -18.34 -0.92 -1.51
CA LYS A 126 -19.57 -0.62 -0.80
C LYS A 126 -20.50 -1.82 -0.77
N VAL A 127 -21.39 -1.87 0.21
CA VAL A 127 -22.52 -2.80 0.27
C VAL A 127 -23.75 -2.05 0.76
N VAL A 128 -24.90 -2.34 0.15
CA VAL A 128 -26.19 -1.78 0.56
C VAL A 128 -26.97 -2.87 1.27
N ILE A 129 -27.46 -2.58 2.47
CA ILE A 129 -28.33 -3.49 3.23
C ILE A 129 -29.69 -2.84 3.46
N ASP A 130 -30.71 -3.68 3.58
CA ASP A 130 -32.05 -3.26 3.99
C ASP A 130 -32.22 -3.47 5.50
N ARG A 131 -32.74 -2.45 6.18
CA ARG A 131 -33.02 -2.43 7.62
C ARG A 131 -34.48 -2.69 7.97
N GLU A 132 -35.36 -2.96 7.00
CA GLU A 132 -36.80 -3.14 7.23
C GLU A 132 -37.12 -4.21 8.29
N ASN A 133 -36.35 -5.31 8.31
CA ASN A 133 -36.54 -6.41 9.26
C ASN A 133 -35.60 -6.34 10.48
N LEU A 134 -34.96 -5.20 10.72
CA LEU A 134 -34.12 -4.99 11.90
C LEU A 134 -34.91 -4.15 12.91
N PRO A 135 -35.16 -4.66 14.13
CA PRO A 135 -35.74 -3.87 15.20
C PRO A 135 -34.95 -2.58 15.49
N SER A 136 -35.62 -1.55 16.02
CA SER A 136 -34.94 -0.33 16.45
C SER A 136 -33.92 -0.66 17.54
N GLY A 137 -32.71 -0.11 17.41
CA GLY A 137 -31.61 -0.40 18.31
C GLY A 137 -30.24 -0.14 17.73
N VAL A 138 -29.21 -0.47 18.51
CA VAL A 138 -27.80 -0.33 18.13
C VAL A 138 -27.27 -1.67 17.62
N TYR A 139 -26.56 -1.61 16.50
CA TYR A 139 -25.95 -2.76 15.86
C TYR A 139 -24.46 -2.52 15.64
N PHE A 140 -23.66 -3.58 15.81
CA PHE A 140 -22.25 -3.57 15.45
C PHE A 140 -22.07 -4.20 14.08
N VAL A 141 -21.42 -3.47 13.18
CA VAL A 141 -21.15 -3.89 11.82
C VAL A 141 -19.67 -4.23 11.72
N TYR A 142 -19.37 -5.44 11.26
CA TYR A 142 -18.02 -5.91 10.98
C TYR A 142 -17.90 -6.23 9.50
N LEU A 143 -16.78 -5.86 8.91
CA LEU A 143 -16.39 -6.28 7.57
C LEU A 143 -15.05 -7.02 7.69
N GLN A 144 -15.09 -8.34 7.61
CA GLN A 144 -13.95 -9.22 7.84
C GLN A 144 -13.36 -9.66 6.50
N GLY A 145 -12.09 -9.34 6.28
CA GLY A 145 -11.27 -9.87 5.20
C GLY A 145 -10.06 -10.62 5.77
N LYS A 146 -9.33 -11.36 4.92
CA LYS A 146 -8.19 -12.20 5.34
C LYS A 146 -7.11 -11.45 6.15
N ALA A 147 -6.82 -10.20 5.78
CA ALA A 147 -5.76 -9.40 6.39
C ALA A 147 -6.27 -8.24 7.25
N LYS A 148 -7.54 -7.86 7.11
CA LYS A 148 -8.09 -6.65 7.75
C LYS A 148 -9.53 -6.86 8.15
N THR A 149 -9.88 -6.31 9.31
CA THR A 149 -11.26 -6.20 9.78
C THR A 149 -11.60 -4.74 10.00
N PHE A 150 -12.71 -4.29 9.42
CA PHE A 150 -13.30 -2.99 9.69
C PHE A 150 -14.48 -3.16 10.65
N ARG A 151 -14.72 -2.15 11.48
CA ARG A 151 -15.84 -2.12 12.42
C ARG A 151 -16.53 -0.76 12.40
N GLY A 152 -17.83 -0.78 12.62
CA GLY A 152 -18.64 0.43 12.76
C GLY A 152 -19.88 0.18 13.60
N ARG A 153 -20.55 1.27 13.96
CA ARG A 153 -21.81 1.26 14.70
C ARG A 153 -22.92 1.75 13.77
N MET A 154 -24.01 1.00 13.70
CA MET A 154 -25.23 1.36 13.00
C MET A 154 -26.35 1.55 14.03
N ILE A 155 -27.19 2.55 13.83
CA ILE A 155 -28.39 2.79 14.62
C ILE A 155 -29.57 2.59 13.69
N VAL A 156 -30.53 1.78 14.11
CA VAL A 156 -31.82 1.63 13.45
C VAL A 156 -32.83 2.33 14.35
N GLU A 157 -33.49 3.35 13.80
CA GLU A 157 -34.61 4.05 14.42
C GLU A 157 -35.92 3.50 13.86
#